data_AF-A0A7M3DQK8-F1
#
_entry.id   AF-A0A7M3DQK8-F1
#
_cell.length_a   1.000
_cell.length_b   1.000
_cell.length_c   1.000
_cell.angle_alpha   90.00
_cell.angle_beta   90.00
_cell.angle_gamma   90.00
#
_symmetry.space_group_name_H-M   'P 1'
#
loop_
_entity.id
_entity.type
_entity.pdbx_description
1 polymer ?
#
loop_
_entity_poly.entity_id
_entity_poly.type
_entity_poly.pdbx_seq_one_letter_code
_entity_poly.pdbx_strand_id
1 'polypeptide(L)'
;MTRFPAANDTLIDYTTTLEFLCGDMIAPGCSVILDERQYPILLGRLERIAEIGDINFRLEMCVDHRPGHSVSWDNDGDREQDNEVDKLMAELIQALGFHDYQMPSNP
;
A
#
# COMPACT_ATOMS: atom_id res chain seq x y z
N MET A 1 -3.46 33.07 -17.06
CA MET A 1 -2.37 32.12 -16.76
C MET A 1 -3.02 30.76 -16.59
N THR A 2 -3.14 29.99 -17.67
CA THR A 2 -3.90 28.73 -17.69
C THR A 2 -2.96 27.64 -17.20
N ARG A 3 -3.20 27.10 -15.99
CA ARG A 3 -2.53 25.87 -15.56
C ARG A 3 -3.05 24.73 -16.43
N PHE A 4 -2.17 24.12 -17.22
CA PHE A 4 -2.43 22.78 -17.74
C PHE A 4 -2.50 21.83 -16.53
N PRO A 5 -3.48 20.92 -16.43
CA PRO A 5 -3.38 19.83 -15.46
C PRO A 5 -2.08 19.08 -15.74
N ALA A 6 -1.24 18.90 -14.73
CA ALA A 6 -0.08 18.04 -14.85
C ALA A 6 -0.58 16.64 -15.23
N ALA A 7 0.06 15.98 -16.18
CA ALA A 7 -0.35 14.66 -16.67
C ALA A 7 -0.25 13.53 -15.61
N ASN A 8 0.04 13.84 -14.35
CA ASN A 8 0.52 12.89 -13.34
C ASN A 8 -0.37 12.81 -12.08
N ASP A 9 -1.60 13.33 -12.11
CA ASP A 9 -2.51 13.31 -10.96
C ASP A 9 -3.70 12.34 -11.13
N THR A 10 -3.74 11.55 -12.20
CA THR A 10 -4.85 10.61 -12.43
C THR A 10 -4.73 9.39 -11.52
N LEU A 11 -5.79 9.10 -10.77
CA LEU A 11 -5.90 7.84 -10.04
C LEU A 11 -6.23 6.70 -11.00
N ILE A 12 -5.49 5.61 -10.89
CA ILE A 12 -5.60 4.40 -11.71
C ILE A 12 -5.86 3.24 -10.77
N ASP A 13 -6.81 2.38 -11.16
CA ASP A 13 -7.04 1.11 -10.48
C ASP A 13 -5.96 0.11 -10.91
N TYR A 14 -5.06 -0.20 -9.98
CA TYR A 14 -3.96 -1.15 -10.17
C TYR A 14 -4.27 -2.54 -9.59
N THR A 15 -5.48 -2.78 -9.08
CA THR A 15 -5.87 -4.02 -8.38
C THR A 15 -5.54 -5.26 -9.22
N THR A 16 -6.07 -5.35 -10.43
CA THR A 16 -5.82 -6.48 -11.35
C THR A 16 -4.34 -6.64 -11.70
N THR A 17 -3.59 -5.54 -11.74
CA THR A 17 -2.15 -5.58 -12.04
C THR A 17 -1.39 -6.23 -10.89
N LEU A 18 -1.71 -5.87 -9.64
CA LEU A 18 -1.07 -6.46 -8.47
C LEU A 18 -1.50 -7.91 -8.23
N GLU A 19 -2.77 -8.23 -8.46
CA GLU A 19 -3.25 -9.62 -8.41
C GLU A 19 -2.43 -10.52 -9.36
N PHE A 20 -2.06 -10.01 -10.54
CA PHE A 20 -1.22 -10.74 -11.48
C PHE A 20 0.24 -10.86 -11.03
N LEU A 21 0.82 -9.81 -10.44
CA LEU A 21 2.25 -9.77 -10.10
C LEU A 21 2.58 -10.45 -8.76
N CYS A 22 1.74 -10.27 -7.75
CA CYS A 22 1.97 -10.71 -6.38
C CYS A 22 0.65 -11.10 -5.69
N GLY A 23 -0.22 -11.84 -6.39
CA GLY A 23 -1.56 -12.19 -5.90
C GLY A 23 -1.59 -12.98 -4.58
N ASP A 24 -0.51 -13.63 -4.20
CA ASP A 24 -0.32 -14.25 -2.89
C ASP A 24 -0.16 -13.24 -1.74
N MET A 25 0.09 -11.96 -2.05
CA MET A 25 0.15 -10.86 -1.10
C MET A 25 -1.11 -9.98 -1.14
N ILE A 26 -2.07 -10.26 -2.01
CA ILE A 26 -3.30 -9.46 -2.18
C ILE A 26 -4.47 -10.21 -1.55
N ALA A 27 -5.21 -9.53 -0.66
CA ALA A 27 -6.39 -10.10 -0.03
C ALA A 27 -7.56 -10.19 -1.05
N PRO A 28 -8.46 -11.19 -0.91
CA PRO A 28 -9.70 -11.20 -1.67
C PRO A 28 -10.51 -9.92 -1.43
N GLY A 29 -10.90 -9.23 -2.51
CA GLY A 29 -11.65 -7.97 -2.42
C GLY A 29 -10.78 -6.74 -2.15
N CYS A 30 -9.45 -6.87 -2.23
CA CYS A 30 -8.55 -5.73 -2.13
C CYS A 30 -8.84 -4.68 -3.22
N SER A 31 -8.60 -3.41 -2.90
CA SER A 31 -8.66 -2.31 -3.86
C SER A 31 -7.38 -1.49 -3.79
N VAL A 32 -6.74 -1.30 -4.94
CA VAL A 32 -5.52 -0.49 -5.07
C VAL A 32 -5.75 0.59 -6.12
N ILE A 33 -5.92 1.83 -5.66
CA ILE A 33 -6.20 2.98 -6.50
C ILE A 33 -5.18 4.07 -6.16
N LEU A 34 -4.24 4.29 -7.07
CA LEU A 34 -3.06 5.14 -6.86
C LEU A 34 -2.76 5.92 -8.14
N ASP A 35 -1.96 6.99 -8.04
CA ASP A 35 -1.35 7.60 -9.21
C ASP A 35 -0.10 6.84 -9.69
N GLU A 36 0.39 7.19 -10.89
CA GLU A 36 1.54 6.53 -11.52
C GLU A 36 2.86 6.67 -10.72
N ARG A 37 2.94 7.64 -9.79
CA ARG A 37 4.13 7.87 -8.94
C ARG A 37 4.05 7.06 -7.66
N GLN A 38 2.85 6.87 -7.13
CA GLN A 38 2.53 6.10 -5.94
C GLN A 38 2.63 4.59 -6.19
N TYR A 39 2.29 4.11 -7.39
CA TYR A 39 2.28 2.67 -7.69
C TYR A 39 3.66 1.98 -7.55
N PRO A 40 4.76 2.48 -8.16
CA PRO A 40 6.10 1.89 -7.98
C PRO A 40 6.56 1.93 -6.52
N ILE A 41 6.06 2.88 -5.75
CA ILE A 41 6.31 3.00 -4.32
C ILE A 41 5.70 1.81 -3.57
N LEU A 42 4.42 1.50 -3.80
CA LEU A 42 3.77 0.33 -3.21
C LEU A 42 4.51 -0.96 -3.59
N LEU A 43 4.82 -1.15 -4.87
CA LEU A 43 5.47 -2.37 -5.35
C LEU A 43 6.80 -2.65 -4.64
N GLY A 44 7.69 -1.66 -4.56
CA GLY A 44 8.97 -1.82 -3.86
C GLY A 44 8.84 -2.04 -2.35
N ARG A 45 7.66 -1.77 -1.74
CA ARG A 45 7.41 -2.07 -0.32
C ARG A 45 6.93 -3.49 -0.15
N LEU A 46 6.04 -3.95 -1.03
CA LEU A 46 5.63 -5.35 -1.08
C LEU A 46 6.83 -6.28 -1.29
N GLU A 47 7.79 -5.90 -2.16
CA GLU A 47 9.04 -6.65 -2.32
C GLU A 47 9.82 -6.78 -1.00
N ARG A 48 9.98 -5.70 -0.24
CA ARG A 48 10.66 -5.73 1.07
C ARG A 48 9.88 -6.53 2.12
N ILE A 49 8.55 -6.48 2.10
CA ILE A 49 7.72 -7.29 3.00
C ILE A 49 7.89 -8.78 2.68
N ALA A 50 7.94 -9.15 1.40
CA ALA A 50 8.18 -10.53 0.99
C ALA A 50 9.54 -11.07 1.47
N GLU A 51 10.54 -10.20 1.66
CA GLU A 51 11.86 -10.57 2.18
C GLU A 51 11.86 -10.94 3.68
N ILE A 52 10.83 -10.57 4.44
CA ILE A 52 10.68 -10.94 5.87
C ILE A 52 10.49 -12.46 6.03
N GLY A 53 9.90 -13.11 5.02
CA GLY A 53 9.64 -14.54 5.00
C GLY A 53 8.14 -14.87 4.98
N ASP A 54 7.81 -16.11 5.35
CA ASP A 54 6.43 -16.59 5.36
C ASP A 54 5.69 -16.06 6.60
N ILE A 55 4.96 -14.96 6.40
CA ILE A 55 4.18 -14.25 7.42
C ILE A 55 2.71 -14.09 7.00
N ASN A 56 2.27 -14.81 5.95
CA ASN A 56 0.93 -14.70 5.36
C ASN A 56 0.43 -13.24 5.20
N PHE A 57 1.31 -12.34 4.76
CA PHE A 57 0.93 -10.93 4.56
C PHE A 57 -0.14 -10.80 3.48
N ARG A 58 -1.15 -9.95 3.74
CA ARG A 58 -2.26 -9.64 2.85
C ARG A 58 -2.52 -8.15 2.84
N LEU A 59 -2.33 -7.50 1.70
CA LEU A 59 -2.83 -6.16 1.47
C LEU A 59 -4.34 -6.21 1.23
N GLU A 60 -5.10 -5.50 2.06
CA GLU A 60 -6.56 -5.43 1.96
C GLU A 60 -7.04 -4.14 1.28
N MET A 61 -6.28 -3.06 1.37
CA MET A 61 -6.62 -1.79 0.73
C MET A 61 -5.39 -0.89 0.58
N CYS A 62 -5.28 -0.18 -0.54
CA CYS A 62 -4.34 0.91 -0.72
C CYS A 62 -4.89 1.93 -1.72
N VAL A 63 -5.72 2.85 -1.21
CA VAL A 63 -6.48 3.82 -2.01
C VAL A 63 -6.13 5.24 -1.60
N ASP A 64 -5.78 6.06 -2.58
CA ASP A 64 -5.72 7.50 -2.45
C ASP A 64 -7.10 8.12 -2.80
N HIS A 65 -7.70 8.88 -1.87
CA HIS A 65 -8.99 9.54 -2.06
C HIS A 65 -8.88 11.04 -2.37
N ARG A 66 -7.68 11.62 -2.30
CA ARG A 66 -7.34 13.06 -2.52
C ARG A 66 -8.54 14.03 -2.41
N PRO A 67 -8.85 14.57 -1.21
CA PRO A 67 -8.13 14.39 0.06
C PRO A 67 -8.51 13.08 0.77
N GLY A 68 -7.57 12.57 1.57
CA GLY A 68 -7.74 11.34 2.36
C GLY A 68 -7.13 10.11 1.69
N HIS A 69 -7.08 9.01 2.42
CA HIS A 69 -6.54 7.73 1.97
C HIS A 69 -7.13 6.58 2.78
N SER A 70 -6.99 5.35 2.29
CA SER A 70 -7.31 4.13 3.02
C SER A 70 -6.23 3.09 2.74
N VAL A 71 -5.56 2.66 3.80
CA VAL A 71 -4.54 1.61 3.74
C VAL A 71 -4.84 0.62 4.86
N SER A 72 -4.96 -0.65 4.52
CA SER A 72 -5.12 -1.74 5.49
C SER A 72 -4.44 -3.01 4.99
N TRP A 73 -3.95 -3.79 5.95
CA TRP A 73 -3.26 -5.04 5.72
C TRP A 73 -3.49 -5.96 6.92
N ASP A 74 -3.22 -7.23 6.70
CA ASP A 74 -3.16 -8.26 7.72
C ASP A 74 -1.89 -9.09 7.53
N ASN A 75 -1.36 -9.67 8.60
CA ASN A 75 -0.25 -10.62 8.56
C ASN A 75 -0.27 -11.51 9.80
N ASP A 76 0.25 -12.72 9.67
CA ASP A 76 0.32 -13.74 10.73
C ASP A 76 1.78 -14.01 11.08
N GLY A 77 2.48 -12.95 11.48
CA GLY A 77 3.87 -13.00 11.89
C GLY A 77 4.01 -13.32 13.38
N ASP A 78 5.24 -13.60 13.80
CA ASP A 78 5.60 -13.41 15.20
C ASP A 78 5.74 -11.92 15.55
N ARG A 79 5.90 -11.62 16.84
CA ARG A 79 6.03 -10.24 17.30
C ARG A 79 7.17 -9.47 16.62
N GLU A 80 8.30 -10.09 16.31
CA GLU A 80 9.42 -9.39 15.66
C GLU A 80 9.05 -9.06 14.21
N GLN A 81 8.44 -10.01 13.51
CA GLN A 81 7.97 -9.85 12.13
C GLN A 81 6.85 -8.80 12.03
N ASP A 82 5.86 -8.84 12.92
CA ASP A 82 4.78 -7.85 12.97
C ASP A 82 5.33 -6.42 13.14
N ASN A 83 6.30 -6.24 14.04
CA ASN A 83 6.94 -4.93 14.26
C ASN A 83 7.69 -4.45 13.01
N GLU A 84 8.28 -5.36 12.23
CA GLU A 84 8.94 -5.02 10.97
C GLU A 84 7.93 -4.64 9.89
N VAL A 85 6.82 -5.37 9.76
CA VAL A 85 5.71 -5.04 8.85
C VAL A 85 5.13 -3.67 9.19
N ASP A 86 4.81 -3.42 10.46
CA ASP A 86 4.26 -2.14 10.92
C ASP A 86 5.16 -0.96 10.54
N LYS A 87 6.47 -1.13 10.72
CA LYS A 87 7.47 -0.13 10.34
C LYS A 87 7.47 0.10 8.83
N LEU A 88 7.49 -0.96 8.02
CA LEU A 88 7.48 -0.85 6.56
C LEU A 88 6.20 -0.19 6.04
N MET A 89 5.05 -0.50 6.64
CA MET A 89 3.76 0.09 6.26
C MET A 89 3.66 1.55 6.70
N ALA A 90 4.19 1.92 7.85
CA ALA A 90 4.32 3.32 8.25
C ALA A 90 5.24 4.11 7.31
N GLU A 91 6.35 3.52 6.86
CA GLU A 91 7.25 4.10 5.85
C GLU A 91 6.56 4.22 4.48
N LEU A 92 5.78 3.22 4.07
CA LEU A 92 4.99 3.22 2.84
C LEU A 92 4.07 4.43 2.79
N ILE A 93 3.26 4.59 3.82
CA ILE A 93 2.22 5.60 3.91
C ILE A 93 2.80 7.01 3.84
N GLN A 94 3.89 7.27 4.58
CA GLN A 94 4.60 8.54 4.49
C GLN A 94 5.12 8.81 3.08
N ALA A 95 5.71 7.79 2.45
CA ALA A 95 6.28 7.93 1.12
C ALA A 95 5.23 8.05 0.01
N LEU A 96 4.01 7.53 0.21
CA LEU A 96 2.85 7.76 -0.65
C LEU A 96 2.31 9.20 -0.55
N GLY A 97 2.77 9.98 0.43
CA GLY A 97 2.28 11.34 0.68
C GLY A 97 0.97 11.38 1.48
N PHE A 98 0.66 10.31 2.21
CA PHE A 98 -0.54 10.23 3.03
C PHE A 98 -0.27 10.87 4.40
N HIS A 99 -0.70 12.12 4.57
CA HIS A 99 -0.29 12.98 5.68
C HIS A 99 -1.17 12.93 6.95
N ASP A 100 -2.25 12.15 6.95
CA ASP A 100 -3.20 12.05 8.07
C ASP A 100 -3.27 10.66 8.72
N TYR A 101 -2.26 9.81 8.50
CA TYR A 101 -2.30 8.44 8.99
C TYR A 101 -2.06 8.35 10.50
N GLN A 102 -3.05 7.82 11.22
CA GLN A 102 -2.87 7.26 12.55
C GLN A 102 -2.70 5.75 12.39
N MET A 103 -1.64 5.17 12.96
CA MET A 103 -1.49 3.71 12.95
C MET A 103 -2.74 3.05 13.55
N PRO A 104 -3.42 2.13 12.83
CA PRO A 104 -4.45 1.31 13.42
C PRO A 104 -3.78 0.46 14.50
N SER A 105 -4.38 0.45 15.69
CA SER A 105 -4.00 -0.48 16.73
C SER A 105 -4.40 -1.88 16.27
N ASN A 106 -3.42 -2.73 15.98
CA ASN A 106 -3.68 -4.17 15.80
C ASN A 106 -4.26 -4.71 17.13
N PRO A 107 -5.44 -5.36 17.15
CA PRO A 107 -6.04 -5.90 18.36
C PRO A 107 -5.24 -7.05 19.00
#